data_AF-A0AAE7TLV7-F1
#
_entry.id   AF-A0AAE7TLV7-F1
#
_cell.length_a   1.000
_cell.length_b   1.000
_cell.length_c   1.000
_cell.angle_alpha   90.00
_cell.angle_beta   90.00
_cell.angle_gamma   90.00
#
_symmetry.space_group_name_H-M   'P 1'
#
loop_
_entity.id
_entity.type
_entity.pdbx_description
1 polymer ?
#
loop_
_entity_poly.entity_id
_entity_poly.type
_entity_poly.pdbx_seq_one_letter_code
_entity_poly.pdbx_strand_id
1 'polypeptide(L)' 'MGIERIYTPKYFRDRAEEFLAKADNSEHAKTKETLRKVAKTYDELARRSEQIRTVREAAE' A
#
# COMPACT_ATOMS: atom_id res chain seq x y z
N MET A 1 25.10 -6.83 -6.06
CA MET A 1 23.79 -7.45 -5.77
C MET A 1 22.80 -6.33 -5.56
N GLY A 2 21.87 -6.15 -6.51
CA GLY A 2 20.92 -5.05 -6.47
C GLY A 2 20.04 -5.19 -5.24
N ILE A 3 19.81 -4.08 -4.55
CA ILE A 3 18.78 -4.01 -3.52
C ILE A 3 17.48 -4.22 -4.29
N GLU A 4 17.02 -5.46 -4.38
CA GLU A 4 15.70 -5.75 -4.91
C GLU A 4 14.76 -4.86 -4.10
N ARG A 5 14.13 -3.90 -4.78
CA ARG A 5 13.17 -3.00 -4.16
C ARG A 5 11.92 -3.84 -3.90
N ILE A 6 11.99 -4.71 -2.89
CA ILE A 6 10.93 -5.66 -2.50
C ILE A 6 9.60 -4.92 -2.33
N TYR A 7 9.66 -3.65 -1.90
CA TYR A 7 8.52 -2.79 -1.67
C TYR A 7 8.43 -1.70 -2.74
N THR A 8 7.94 -2.06 -3.92
CA THR A 8 7.56 -1.08 -4.95
C THR A 8 6.23 -0.40 -4.60
N PRO A 9 5.91 0.79 -5.15
CA PRO A 9 4.57 1.35 -5.04
C PRO A 9 3.46 0.39 -5.43
N LYS A 10 3.72 -0.45 -6.45
CA LYS A 10 2.82 -1.51 -6.88
C LYS A 10 2.54 -2.52 -5.76
N TYR A 11 3.59 -3.00 -5.06
CA TYR A 11 3.42 -3.88 -3.90
C TYR A 11 2.47 -3.29 -2.85
N PHE A 12 2.63 -2.00 -2.55
CA PHE A 12 1.78 -1.34 -1.56
C PHE A 12 0.32 -1.21 -2.03
N ARG A 13 0.08 -0.93 -3.33
CA ARG A 13 -1.27 -0.91 -3.91
C ARG A 13 -1.93 -2.30 -3.90
N ASP A 14 -1.20 -3.32 -4.35
CA ASP A 14 -1.71 -4.70 -4.38
C ASP A 14 -2.12 -5.15 -2.97
N ARG A 15 -1.35 -4.77 -1.92
CA ARG A 15 -1.71 -5.02 -0.52
C ARG A 15 -2.94 -4.23 -0.09
N ALA A 16 -3.06 -2.96 -0.45
CA ALA A 16 -4.25 -2.16 -0.13
C ALA A 16 -5.52 -2.82 -0.69
N GLU A 17 -5.49 -3.26 -1.95
CA GLU A 17 -6.61 -3.95 -2.61
C GLU A 17 -6.95 -5.27 -1.91
N GLU A 18 -5.95 -6.07 -1.52
CA GLU A 18 -6.16 -7.31 -0.76
C GLU A 18 -6.88 -7.06 0.57
N PHE A 19 -6.49 -6.01 1.30
CA PHE A 19 -7.13 -5.66 2.58
C PHE A 19 -8.55 -5.11 2.38
N LEU A 20 -8.83 -4.39 1.28
CA LEU A 20 -10.19 -3.97 0.94
C LEU A 20 -11.07 -5.17 0.61
N ALA A 21 -10.59 -6.11 -0.21
CA ALA A 21 -11.33 -7.33 -0.53
C ALA A 21 -11.62 -8.15 0.74
N LYS A 22 -10.66 -8.26 1.67
CA LYS A 22 -10.88 -8.90 2.97
C LYS A 22 -11.90 -8.14 3.82
N ALA A 23 -11.89 -6.81 3.79
CA ALA A 23 -12.84 -5.98 4.51
C ALA A 23 -14.27 -6.16 4.00
N ASP A 24 -14.45 -6.28 2.70
CA ASP A 24 -15.78 -6.45 2.10
C ASP A 24 -16.36 -7.84 2.36
N ASN A 25 -15.51 -8.86 2.47
CA ASN A 25 -15.92 -10.22 2.89
C ASN A 25 -16.10 -10.38 4.41
N SER A 26 -15.75 -9.38 5.23
CA SER A 26 -15.86 -9.48 6.68
C SER A 26 -17.26 -9.14 7.19
N GLU A 27 -17.91 -10.08 7.88
CA GLU A 27 -19.21 -9.88 8.54
C GLU A 27 -19.10 -9.06 9.84
N HIS A 28 -17.93 -9.06 10.48
CA HIS A 28 -17.69 -8.30 11.70
C HIS A 28 -17.34 -6.84 11.38
N ALA A 29 -18.20 -5.90 11.82
CA ALA A 29 -18.03 -4.47 11.57
C ALA A 29 -16.68 -3.90 12.06
N LYS A 30 -16.23 -4.32 13.25
CA LYS A 30 -14.94 -3.89 13.82
C LYS A 30 -13.74 -4.36 12.98
N THR A 31 -13.79 -5.59 12.51
CA THR A 31 -12.75 -6.18 11.65
C THR A 31 -12.73 -5.48 10.29
N LYS A 32 -13.91 -5.24 9.70
CA LYS A 32 -14.06 -4.48 8.45
C LYS A 32 -13.47 -3.08 8.55
N GLU A 33 -13.76 -2.35 9.62
CA GLU A 33 -13.18 -1.02 9.86
C GLU A 33 -11.65 -1.08 9.97
N THR A 34 -11.14 -2.07 10.70
CA THR A 34 -9.69 -2.25 10.90
C THR A 34 -8.99 -2.55 9.58
N LEU A 35 -9.54 -3.45 8.76
CA LEU A 35 -9.00 -3.80 7.45
C LEU A 35 -9.03 -2.60 6.49
N ARG A 36 -10.08 -1.77 6.51
CA ARG A 36 -10.14 -0.53 5.73
C ARG A 36 -9.08 0.49 6.16
N LYS A 37 -8.82 0.63 7.47
CA LYS A 37 -7.73 1.49 7.97
C LYS A 37 -6.37 1.00 7.48
N VAL A 38 -6.13 -0.32 7.55
CA VAL A 38 -4.89 -0.93 7.06
C VAL A 38 -4.72 -0.68 5.55
N ALA A 39 -5.77 -0.90 4.75
CA ALA A 39 -5.74 -0.63 3.31
C ALA A 39 -5.37 0.83 3.00
N LYS A 40 -5.95 1.78 3.74
CA LYS A 40 -5.62 3.21 3.60
C LYS A 40 -4.15 3.49 3.91
N THR A 41 -3.59 2.89 4.97
CA THR A 41 -2.16 3.03 5.29
C THR A 41 -1.28 2.50 4.17
N TYR A 42 -1.64 1.37 3.55
CA TYR A 42 -0.91 0.84 2.40
C TYR A 42 -0.99 1.76 1.17
N ASP A 43 -2.15 2.37 0.88
CA ASP A 43 -2.27 3.37 -0.20
C ASP A 43 -1.41 4.62 0.06
N GLU A 44 -1.37 5.10 1.30
CA GLU A 44 -0.49 6.22 1.69
C GLU A 44 1.00 5.86 1.52
N LEU A 45 1.39 4.63 1.85
CA LEU A 45 2.76 4.14 1.61
C LEU A 45 3.09 4.04 0.12
N ALA A 46 2.12 3.63 -0.72
CA ALA A 46 2.28 3.62 -2.16
C ALA A 46 2.58 5.04 -2.68
N ARG A 47 1.74 6.02 -2.32
CA ARG A 47 1.89 7.43 -2.73
C ARG A 47 3.24 8.01 -2.29
N ARG A 48 3.63 7.78 -1.03
CA ARG A 48 4.93 8.24 -0.51
C ARG A 48 6.09 7.60 -1.26
N SER A 49 5.98 6.31 -1.57
CA SER A 49 7.01 5.59 -2.32
C SER A 49 7.15 6.09 -3.76
N GLU A 50 6.03 6.48 -4.39
CA GLU A 50 6.05 7.15 -5.70
C GLU A 50 6.72 8.51 -5.62
N GLN A 51 6.36 9.34 -4.64
CA GLN A 51 6.97 10.65 -4.45
C GLN A 51 8.48 10.57 -4.23
N ILE A 52 8.95 9.65 -3.38
CA ILE A 52 10.38 9.43 -3.15
C ILE A 52 11.08 9.00 -4.44
N ARG A 53 10.43 8.15 -5.25
CA ARG A 53 10.97 7.75 -6.55
C ARG A 53 11.07 8.95 -7.50
N THR A 54 10.02 9.75 -7.63
CA THR A 54 9.99 10.94 -8.50
C THR A 54 11.07 11.95 -8.10
N VAL A 55 11.26 12.20 -6.80
CA VAL A 55 12.30 13.12 -6.30
C VAL A 55 13.70 12.60 -6.61
N ARG A 56 13.91 11.28 -6.55
CA ARG A 56 15.21 10.66 -6.83
C ARG A 56 15.53 10.63 -8.33
N GLU A 57 14.55 10.38 -9.19
CA GLU A 57 14.70 10.45 -10.65
C GLU A 57 14.91 11.89 -11.16
N ALA A 58 14.46 12.92 -10.42
CA ALA A 58 14.67 14.33 -10.77
C ALA A 58 16.01 14.92 -10.27
N ALA A 59 16.77 14.17 -9.46
CA ALA A 59 18.04 14.57 -8.88
C ALA A 59 19.26 13.87 -9.50
N GLU A 60 19.03 12.96 -10.47
CA GLU A 60 20.03 12.36 -11.37
C GLU A 60 20.07 13.12 -12.70
#